data_AF-A0A528D5R7-F1
#
_entry.id   AF-A0A528D5R7-F1
#
_cell.length_a   1.000
_cell.length_b   1.000
_cell.length_c   1.000
_cell.angle_alpha   90.00
_cell.angle_beta   90.00
_cell.angle_gamma   90.00
#
_symmetry.space_group_name_H-M   'P 1'
#
loop_
_entity.id
_entity.type
_entity.pdbx_description
1 polymer ?
#
loop_
_entity_poly.entity_id
_entity_poly.type
_entity_poly.pdbx_seq_one_letter_code
_entity_poly.pdbx_strand_id
1 'polypeptide(L)'
;VHQRIAAVGTVRGLYSGCTFKLDGFPREDQNQEYLVVSAEYRLFDPGYRAHADVESENFKAILGVAPTALPYRPPRVTTRPIMRGPQTATVVGPSGEEIFTDKYARVKVQFHWDRLGKKDQNSSCFVRVSQT
;
A
#
# COMPACT_ATOMS: atom_id res chain seq x y z
N VAL A 1 -17.78 6.36 3.15
CA VAL A 1 -18.34 6.29 1.78
C VAL A 1 -17.17 6.48 0.81
N HIS A 2 -16.83 5.46 0.02
CA HIS A 2 -15.74 5.53 -0.95
C HIS A 2 -16.35 5.82 -2.32
N GLN A 3 -16.29 7.07 -2.77
CA GLN A 3 -16.78 7.45 -4.09
C GLN A 3 -15.65 7.23 -5.10
N ARG A 4 -15.77 6.17 -5.92
CA ARG A 4 -14.86 5.90 -7.03
C ARG A 4 -15.59 6.19 -8.33
N ILE A 5 -15.04 7.11 -9.11
CA ILE A 5 -15.60 7.52 -10.41
C ILE A 5 -14.68 6.97 -11.50
N ALA A 6 -15.28 6.50 -12.59
CA ALA A 6 -14.54 6.12 -13.79
C ALA A 6 -14.53 7.29 -14.76
N ALA A 7 -13.35 7.66 -15.26
CA ALA A 7 -13.17 8.66 -16.29
C ALA A 7 -12.44 8.03 -17.48
N VAL A 8 -12.84 8.43 -18.69
CA VAL A 8 -12.23 7.97 -19.94
C VAL A 8 -11.90 9.18 -20.77
N GLY A 9 -10.71 9.22 -21.35
CA GLY A 9 -10.31 10.31 -22.23
C GLY A 9 -9.03 10.03 -22.99
N THR A 10 -8.59 11.02 -23.76
CA THR A 10 -7.38 10.97 -24.58
C THR A 10 -6.22 11.75 -23.97
N VAL A 11 -6.35 12.18 -22.71
CA VAL A 11 -5.36 12.99 -21.99
C VAL A 11 -4.12 12.15 -21.64
N ARG A 12 -2.98 12.51 -22.23
CA ARG A 12 -1.71 11.77 -22.09
C ARG A 12 -0.94 12.10 -20.81
N GLY A 13 -1.23 13.23 -20.18
CA GLY A 13 -0.48 13.75 -19.02
C GLY A 13 -0.96 13.23 -17.66
N LEU A 14 -2.08 12.50 -17.59
CA LEU A 14 -2.63 12.00 -16.33
C LEU A 14 -2.02 10.64 -15.99
N TYR A 15 -1.63 10.45 -14.72
CA TYR A 15 -1.03 9.24 -14.19
C TYR A 15 -1.48 8.95 -12.75
N SER A 16 -1.36 7.69 -12.34
CA SER A 16 -1.73 7.30 -10.98
C SER A 16 -0.94 8.10 -9.95
N GLY A 17 -1.65 8.78 -9.04
CA GLY A 17 -1.07 9.65 -8.02
C GLY A 17 -1.07 11.14 -8.35
N CYS A 18 -1.37 11.55 -9.59
CA CYS A 18 -1.52 12.97 -9.91
C CYS A 18 -2.91 13.50 -9.54
N THR A 19 -3.02 14.83 -9.39
CA THR A 19 -4.29 15.53 -9.27
C THR A 19 -4.60 16.33 -10.52
N PHE A 20 -5.88 16.53 -10.81
CA PHE A 20 -6.34 17.38 -11.90
C PHE A 20 -7.69 18.02 -11.57
N LYS A 21 -7.98 19.16 -12.18
CA LYS A 21 -9.28 19.83 -12.11
C LYS A 21 -10.12 19.44 -13.33
N LEU A 22 -11.34 18.95 -13.09
CA LEU A 22 -12.32 18.71 -14.15
C LEU A 22 -13.11 20.00 -14.41
N ASP A 23 -13.34 20.30 -15.68
CA ASP A 23 -14.18 21.42 -16.12
C ASP A 23 -15.04 20.99 -17.32
N GLY A 24 -16.15 21.69 -17.56
CA GLY A 24 -17.05 21.45 -18.69
C GLY A 24 -17.93 20.20 -18.61
N PHE A 25 -18.02 19.54 -17.45
CA PHE A 25 -18.93 18.41 -17.27
C PHE A 25 -20.39 18.90 -17.08
N PRO A 26 -21.41 18.25 -17.70
CA PRO A 26 -22.80 18.71 -17.63
C PRO A 26 -23.38 18.83 -16.22
N ARG A 27 -22.82 18.08 -15.26
CA ARG A 27 -23.21 18.12 -13.86
C ARG A 27 -22.22 19.00 -13.08
N GLU A 28 -22.68 20.18 -12.68
CA GLU A 28 -21.83 21.23 -12.09
C GLU A 28 -21.08 20.77 -10.82
N ASP A 29 -21.74 19.95 -9.98
CA ASP A 29 -21.12 19.42 -8.76
C ASP A 29 -19.93 18.46 -9.00
N GLN A 30 -19.72 17.98 -10.24
CA GLN A 30 -18.58 17.15 -10.60
C GLN A 30 -17.39 17.96 -11.13
N ASN A 31 -17.54 19.25 -11.44
CA ASN A 31 -16.46 20.11 -11.92
C ASN A 31 -15.54 20.56 -10.78
N GLN A 32 -14.82 19.59 -10.21
CA GLN A 32 -13.96 19.76 -9.04
C GLN A 32 -12.58 19.13 -9.26
N GLU A 33 -11.73 19.17 -8.23
CA GLU A 33 -10.42 18.52 -8.26
C GLU A 33 -10.51 17.03 -7.87
N TYR A 34 -9.79 16.21 -8.63
CA TYR A 34 -9.73 14.77 -8.46
C TYR A 34 -8.30 14.27 -8.32
N LEU A 35 -8.14 13.24 -7.50
CA LEU A 35 -6.95 12.39 -7.43
C LEU A 35 -7.14 11.18 -8.36
N VAL A 36 -6.14 10.91 -9.20
CA VAL A 36 -6.09 9.69 -10.01
C VAL A 36 -5.60 8.53 -9.13
N VAL A 37 -6.49 7.60 -8.81
CA VAL A 37 -6.20 6.42 -7.98
C VAL A 37 -5.69 5.24 -8.81
N SER A 38 -6.11 5.14 -10.08
CA SER A 38 -5.65 4.12 -11.01
C SER A 38 -5.68 4.65 -12.43
N ALA A 39 -4.71 4.26 -13.26
CA ALA A 39 -4.67 4.59 -14.68
C ALA A 39 -4.34 3.35 -15.51
N GLU A 40 -5.17 3.09 -16.52
CA GLU A 40 -4.94 2.09 -17.57
C GLU A 40 -4.83 2.83 -18.90
N TYR A 41 -3.74 2.57 -19.62
CA TYR A 41 -3.50 3.18 -20.94
C TYR A 41 -3.62 2.13 -22.03
N ARG A 42 -4.38 2.47 -23.07
CA ARG A 42 -4.48 1.68 -24.29
C ARG A 42 -3.88 2.49 -25.42
N LEU A 43 -2.83 1.94 -26.02
CA LEU A 43 -2.13 2.54 -27.15
C LEU A 43 -2.30 1.60 -28.34
N PHE A 44 -2.66 2.17 -29.47
CA PHE A 44 -2.79 1.46 -30.73
C PHE A 44 -1.97 2.20 -31.78
N ASP A 45 -1.07 1.49 -32.45
CA ASP A 45 -0.34 1.98 -33.62
C ASP A 45 -0.82 1.17 -34.84
N PRO A 46 -1.57 1.78 -35.77
CA PRO A 46 -2.10 1.06 -36.93
C PRO A 46 -1.03 0.62 -37.94
N GLY A 47 0.21 1.15 -37.89
CA GLY A 47 1.32 0.70 -38.75
C GLY A 47 1.14 0.90 -40.26
N TYR A 48 2.03 1.71 -40.86
CA TYR A 48 2.35 1.89 -42.30
C TYR A 48 1.45 1.22 -43.37
N ARG A 49 0.16 1.53 -43.41
CA ARG A 49 -0.70 1.26 -44.56
C ARG A 49 -0.89 2.54 -45.34
N ALA A 50 -0.35 2.58 -46.57
CA ALA A 50 -0.75 3.58 -47.55
C ALA A 50 -2.28 3.44 -47.72
N HIS A 51 -3.03 4.50 -47.36
CA HIS A 51 -4.49 4.59 -47.37
C HIS A 51 -5.28 4.02 -46.16
N ALA A 52 -4.67 3.83 -44.99
CA ALA A 52 -5.48 3.73 -43.77
C ALA A 52 -5.88 5.13 -43.29
N ASP A 53 -7.19 5.41 -43.18
CA ASP A 53 -7.71 6.66 -42.62
C ASP A 53 -7.09 6.92 -41.24
N VAL A 54 -6.37 8.03 -41.12
CA VAL A 54 -5.55 8.40 -39.93
C VAL A 54 -6.42 8.98 -38.80
N GLU A 55 -7.72 8.71 -38.80
CA GLU A 55 -8.67 9.10 -37.74
C GLU A 55 -8.93 7.97 -36.74
N SER A 56 -7.91 7.19 -36.37
CA SER A 56 -8.04 6.22 -35.28
C SER A 56 -7.57 6.84 -33.95
N GLU A 57 -8.40 6.70 -32.91
CA GLU A 57 -8.03 7.04 -31.52
C GLU A 57 -6.87 6.14 -31.05
N ASN A 58 -5.64 6.56 -31.36
CA ASN A 58 -4.41 5.80 -31.07
C ASN A 58 -4.06 5.73 -29.58
N PHE A 59 -4.74 6.52 -28.74
CA PHE A 59 -4.48 6.61 -27.32
C PHE A 59 -5.77 6.78 -26.53
N LYS A 60 -5.97 5.94 -25.52
CA LYS A 60 -7.09 5.99 -24.59
C LYS A 60 -6.60 5.76 -23.16
N ALA A 61 -6.96 6.67 -22.26
CA ALA A 61 -6.72 6.56 -20.83
C ALA A 61 -8.05 6.22 -20.13
N ILE A 62 -8.04 5.16 -19.33
CA ILE A 62 -9.13 4.74 -18.46
C ILE A 62 -8.65 4.97 -17.03
N LEU A 63 -9.32 5.89 -16.34
CA LEU A 63 -8.90 6.41 -15.04
C LEU A 63 -9.93 6.04 -13.98
N GLY A 64 -9.43 5.62 -12.82
CA GLY A 64 -10.20 5.57 -11.59
C GLY A 64 -9.84 6.79 -10.75
N VAL A 65 -10.83 7.63 -10.46
CA VAL A 65 -10.61 8.92 -9.79
C VAL A 65 -11.44 9.03 -8.52
N ALA A 66 -10.95 9.82 -7.57
CA ALA A 66 -11.62 10.13 -6.31
C ALA A 66 -11.53 11.66 -6.05
N PRO A 67 -12.61 12.31 -5.56
CA PRO A 67 -12.55 13.73 -5.22
C PRO A 67 -11.49 14.02 -4.16
N THR A 68 -10.71 15.10 -4.31
CA THR A 68 -9.68 15.48 -3.31
C THR A 68 -10.26 16.00 -2.00
N ALA A 69 -11.53 16.43 -2.00
CA ALA A 69 -12.28 16.82 -0.80
C ALA A 69 -12.39 15.68 0.24
N LEU A 70 -12.26 14.42 -0.19
CA LEU A 70 -12.28 13.26 0.69
C LEU A 70 -10.89 12.60 0.72
N PRO A 71 -10.27 12.44 1.90
CA PRO A 71 -8.95 11.85 1.98
C PRO A 71 -8.99 10.38 1.57
N TYR A 72 -8.21 10.04 0.53
CA TYR A 72 -8.09 8.66 0.08
C TYR A 72 -7.40 7.78 1.14
N ARG A 73 -7.92 6.56 1.31
CA ARG A 73 -7.31 5.49 2.12
C ARG A 73 -7.35 4.20 1.31
N PRO A 74 -6.21 3.55 1.08
CA PRO A 74 -6.20 2.31 0.31
C PRO A 74 -6.93 1.19 1.07
N PRO A 75 -7.62 0.30 0.36
CA PRO A 75 -8.23 -0.88 0.98
C PRO A 75 -7.14 -1.81 1.56
N ARG A 76 -7.44 -2.44 2.69
CA ARG A 76 -6.56 -3.44 3.32
C ARG A 76 -6.71 -4.80 2.62
N VAL A 77 -6.13 -4.91 1.43
CA VAL A 77 -6.18 -6.15 0.62
C VAL A 77 -5.11 -7.15 1.06
N THR A 78 -3.96 -6.66 1.53
CA THR A 78 -2.88 -7.52 2.04
C THR A 78 -3.35 -8.25 3.29
N THR A 79 -3.33 -9.58 3.24
CA THR A 79 -3.69 -10.42 4.38
C THR A 79 -2.75 -10.19 5.55
N ARG A 80 -3.30 -10.07 6.76
CA ARG A 80 -2.49 -9.95 7.99
C ARG A 80 -1.68 -11.24 8.20
N PRO A 81 -0.38 -11.16 8.53
CA PRO A 81 0.37 -12.34 8.94
C PRO A 81 -0.17 -12.89 10.27
N ILE A 82 -0.40 -14.20 10.34
CA ILE A 82 -0.97 -14.88 11.51
C ILE A 82 -0.02 -15.98 11.96
N MET A 83 0.33 -15.99 13.25
CA MET A 83 1.02 -17.10 13.90
C MET A 83 -0.02 -18.15 14.29
N ARG A 84 -0.02 -19.31 13.63
CA ARG A 84 -1.06 -20.33 13.81
C ARG A 84 -1.03 -21.05 15.16
N GLY A 85 0.09 -20.96 15.88
CA GLY A 85 0.28 -21.62 17.16
C GLY A 85 1.45 -21.02 17.94
N PRO A 86 1.63 -21.49 19.19
CA PRO A 86 2.76 -21.09 20.01
C PRO A 86 4.09 -21.53 19.39
N GLN A 87 5.15 -20.78 19.67
CA GLN A 87 6.51 -21.09 19.25
C GLN A 87 7.46 -20.98 20.44
N THR A 88 8.52 -21.78 20.41
CA THR A 88 9.61 -21.68 21.38
C THR A 88 10.61 -20.62 20.93
N ALA A 89 11.32 -20.05 21.91
CA ALA A 89 12.35 -19.05 21.71
C ALA A 89 13.39 -19.18 22.83
N THR A 90 14.59 -18.67 22.60
CA THR A 90 15.67 -18.67 23.61
C THR A 90 15.55 -17.39 24.45
N VAL A 91 15.58 -17.51 25.77
CA VAL A 91 15.66 -16.34 26.67
C VAL A 91 17.05 -15.71 26.55
N VAL A 92 17.11 -14.38 26.40
CA VAL A 92 18.34 -13.63 26.12
C VAL A 92 18.44 -12.39 27.00
N GLY A 93 19.67 -11.93 27.23
CA GLY A 93 19.98 -10.78 28.08
C GLY A 93 21.37 -10.22 27.75
N PRO A 94 21.85 -9.22 28.51
CA PRO A 94 23.20 -8.70 28.39
C PRO A 94 24.25 -9.78 28.61
N SER A 95 25.42 -9.62 27.98
CA SER A 95 26.55 -10.53 28.21
C SER A 95 26.97 -10.52 29.67
N GLY A 96 27.14 -11.70 30.26
CA GLY A 96 27.53 -11.87 31.68
C GLY A 96 26.38 -11.81 32.68
N GLU A 97 25.15 -11.53 32.24
CA GLU A 97 23.97 -11.57 33.10
C GLU A 97 23.16 -12.85 32.86
N GLU A 98 22.99 -13.67 33.90
CA GLU A 98 22.17 -14.88 33.84
C GLU A 98 20.66 -14.56 33.86
N ILE A 99 20.26 -13.54 34.63
CA ILE A 99 18.86 -13.16 34.81
C ILE A 99 18.70 -11.70 34.40
N PHE A 100 18.02 -11.49 33.26
CA PHE A 100 17.67 -10.17 32.77
C PHE A 100 16.15 -9.99 32.74
N THR A 101 15.63 -9.24 33.73
CA THR A 101 14.19 -8.97 33.87
C THR A 101 13.91 -7.52 34.22
N ASP A 102 12.69 -7.07 33.96
CA ASP A 102 12.23 -5.76 34.41
C ASP A 102 11.38 -5.82 35.68
N LYS A 103 10.88 -4.67 36.15
CA LYS A 103 10.01 -4.57 37.35
C LYS A 103 8.71 -5.37 37.27
N TYR A 104 8.37 -5.94 36.11
CA TYR A 104 7.19 -6.76 35.89
C TYR A 104 7.56 -8.23 35.63
N ALA A 105 8.80 -8.64 35.94
CA ALA A 105 9.32 -9.98 35.71
C ALA A 105 9.18 -10.44 34.24
N ARG A 106 9.28 -9.51 33.29
CA ARG A 106 9.28 -9.82 31.85
C ARG A 106 10.69 -10.18 31.41
N VAL A 107 10.78 -11.03 30.39
CA VAL A 107 12.05 -11.45 29.79
C VAL A 107 12.15 -10.99 28.35
N LYS A 108 13.36 -10.98 27.80
CA LYS A 108 13.58 -10.86 26.36
C LYS A 108 13.90 -12.24 25.78
N VAL A 109 13.46 -12.46 24.55
CA VAL A 109 13.68 -13.71 23.82
C VAL A 109 14.25 -13.47 22.42
N GLN A 110 14.92 -14.46 21.86
CA GLN A 110 15.21 -14.51 20.43
C GLN A 110 14.51 -15.72 19.82
N PHE A 111 13.66 -15.48 18.81
CA PHE A 111 13.02 -16.55 18.06
C PHE A 111 14.02 -17.25 17.16
N HIS A 112 13.81 -18.55 16.91
CA HIS A 112 14.73 -19.37 16.09
C HIS A 112 14.82 -18.91 14.63
N TRP A 113 13.77 -18.26 14.13
CA TRP A 113 13.74 -17.70 12.78
C TRP A 113 14.34 -16.29 12.70
N ASP A 114 14.68 -15.66 13.84
CA ASP A 114 15.34 -14.37 13.85
C ASP A 114 16.84 -14.52 13.52
N ARG A 115 17.16 -14.16 12.27
CA ARG A 115 18.52 -14.20 11.72
C ARG A 115 19.32 -12.93 12.00
N LEU A 116 18.68 -11.85 12.46
CA LEU A 116 19.32 -10.55 12.67
C LEU A 116 19.68 -10.32 14.15
N GLY A 117 18.94 -10.95 15.07
CA GLY A 117 19.22 -10.92 16.50
C GLY A 117 20.58 -11.52 16.86
N LYS A 118 21.26 -10.90 17.83
CA LYS A 118 22.62 -11.27 18.29
C LYS A 118 22.64 -12.07 19.60
N LYS A 119 21.49 -12.56 20.03
CA LYS A 119 21.26 -13.25 21.32
C LYS A 119 21.64 -12.38 22.51
N ASP A 120 21.25 -11.12 22.44
CA ASP A 120 21.57 -10.07 23.40
C ASP A 120 20.31 -9.36 23.95
N GLN A 121 20.51 -8.36 24.79
CA GLN A 121 19.44 -7.54 25.36
C GLN A 121 18.64 -6.73 24.33
N ASN A 122 19.03 -6.69 23.05
CA ASN A 122 18.34 -5.94 21.99
C ASN A 122 17.54 -6.84 21.06
N SER A 123 17.55 -8.16 21.27
CA SER A 123 16.96 -9.12 20.33
C SER A 123 15.43 -9.11 20.29
N SER A 124 14.76 -8.60 21.34
CA SER A 124 13.30 -8.38 21.32
C SER A 124 12.83 -7.33 22.32
N CYS A 125 11.52 -7.08 22.30
CA CYS A 125 10.83 -6.38 23.37
C CYS A 125 10.62 -7.30 24.60
N PHE A 126 10.29 -6.71 25.74
CA PHE A 126 9.96 -7.47 26.94
C PHE A 126 8.63 -8.22 26.79
N VAL A 127 8.68 -9.54 27.00
CA VAL A 127 7.54 -10.46 26.92
C VAL A 127 7.15 -10.91 28.33
N ARG A 128 5.85 -10.94 28.61
CA ARG A 128 5.31 -11.42 29.89
C ARG A 128 5.44 -12.93 29.99
N VAL A 129 5.80 -13.40 31.18
CA VAL A 129 5.90 -14.81 31.52
C VAL A 129 4.64 -15.21 32.30
N SER A 130 4.01 -16.32 31.92
CA SER A 130 2.89 -16.88 32.68
C SER A 130 3.40 -17.48 33.98
N GLN A 131 2.72 -17.21 35.10
CA GLN A 131 2.98 -17.84 36.39
C GLN A 131 1.80 -18.74 36.75
N THR A 132 2.10 -19.89 37.36
CA THR A 132 1.13 -20.86 37.88
C THR A 132 1.19 -20.87 39.40
#